data_AF-A0A396BM20-F1
#
_entry.id   AF-A0A396BM20-F1
#
_cell.length_a   1.000
_cell.length_b   1.000
_cell.length_c   1.000
_cell.angle_alpha   90.00
_cell.angle_beta   90.00
_cell.angle_gamma   90.00
#
_symmetry.space_group_name_H-M   'P 1'
#
loop_
_entity.id
_entity.type
_entity.pdbx_description
1 polymer ?
#
loop_
_entity_poly.entity_id
_entity_poly.type
_entity_poly.pdbx_seq_one_letter_code
_entity_poly.pdbx_strand_id
1 'polypeptide(L)'
;CARLNPTTYGNDWRLPTRNEMERLGRCTNVKKVSNGVNGIWFLNATTGIFLPLGGWRNNSSGTAADEWPGTYGNYFTDESINTNDCYRIDISPGEGKADVNSTPKRMAYTTRCVKGPKL
;
A
#
# COMPACT_ATOMS: atom_id res chain seq x y z
N CYS A 1 6.67 21.77 9.33
CA CYS A 1 7.08 21.05 8.11
C CYS A 1 7.64 22.03 7.09
N ALA A 2 8.85 21.79 6.61
CA ALA A 2 9.36 22.47 5.41
C ALA A 2 8.94 21.69 4.16
N ARG A 3 8.61 22.38 3.08
CA ARG A 3 8.32 21.74 1.80
C ARG A 3 9.61 21.05 1.30
N LEU A 4 9.51 19.78 0.91
CA LEU A 4 10.64 19.02 0.39
C LEU A 4 11.16 19.64 -0.92
N ASN A 5 12.49 19.62 -1.11
CA ASN A 5 13.12 20.13 -2.32
C ASN A 5 12.82 19.22 -3.53
N PRO A 6 12.11 19.70 -4.56
CA PRO A 6 11.75 18.86 -5.69
C PRO A 6 12.92 18.37 -6.54
N THR A 7 14.07 19.06 -6.55
CA THR A 7 15.26 18.57 -7.27
C THR A 7 15.83 17.31 -6.63
N THR A 8 15.62 17.13 -5.32
CA THR A 8 16.08 15.96 -4.57
C THR A 8 15.02 14.85 -4.55
N TYR A 9 13.76 15.22 -4.29
CA TYR A 9 12.70 14.24 -4.02
C TYR A 9 11.76 14.02 -5.20
N GLY A 10 11.86 14.80 -6.27
CA GLY A 10 10.94 14.77 -7.41
C GLY A 10 9.66 15.58 -7.19
N ASN A 11 8.92 15.78 -8.27
CA ASN A 11 7.61 16.44 -8.31
C ASN A 11 6.49 15.42 -8.55
N ASP A 12 5.25 15.87 -8.34
CA ASP A 12 4.01 15.19 -8.75
C ASP A 12 3.81 13.79 -8.13
N TRP A 13 4.26 13.63 -6.89
CA TRP A 13 3.92 12.48 -6.07
C TRP A 13 2.49 12.58 -5.58
N ARG A 14 1.77 11.47 -5.69
CA ARG A 14 0.39 11.32 -5.21
C ARG A 14 0.18 9.92 -4.64
N LEU A 15 -0.93 9.75 -3.94
CA LEU A 15 -1.47 8.42 -3.67
C LEU A 15 -1.94 7.78 -4.98
N PRO A 16 -1.83 6.44 -5.09
CA PRO A 16 -2.34 5.69 -6.24
C PRO A 16 -3.86 5.71 -6.25
N THR A 17 -4.45 5.69 -7.44
CA THR A 17 -5.90 5.59 -7.58
C THR A 17 -6.37 4.20 -7.18
N ARG A 18 -7.66 4.09 -6.87
CA ARG A 18 -8.32 2.81 -6.69
C ARG A 18 -8.10 1.88 -7.88
N ASN A 19 -8.32 2.39 -9.10
CA ASN A 19 -8.16 1.64 -10.35
C ASN A 19 -6.70 1.18 -10.56
N GLU A 20 -5.71 2.01 -10.23
CA GLU A 20 -4.29 1.60 -10.29
C GLU A 20 -4.00 0.43 -9.35
N MET A 21 -4.50 0.48 -8.12
CA MET A 21 -4.33 -0.61 -7.16
C MET A 21 -5.12 -1.86 -7.53
N GLU A 22 -6.32 -1.74 -8.09
CA GLU A 22 -7.11 -2.88 -8.58
C GLU A 22 -6.38 -3.59 -9.72
N ARG A 23 -5.82 -2.83 -10.68
CA ARG A 23 -5.02 -3.40 -11.78
C ARG A 23 -3.76 -4.08 -11.25
N LEU A 24 -3.11 -3.48 -10.26
CA LEU A 24 -1.95 -4.06 -9.59
C LEU A 24 -2.29 -5.42 -8.95
N GLY A 25 -3.41 -5.51 -8.22
CA GLY A 25 -3.92 -6.75 -7.62
C GLY A 25 -4.18 -7.88 -8.62
N ARG A 26 -4.79 -7.57 -9.78
CA ARG A 26 -5.17 -8.56 -10.80
C ARG A 26 -3.99 -9.28 -11.45
N CYS A 27 -2.83 -8.63 -11.54
CA CYS A 27 -1.67 -9.15 -12.28
C CYS A 27 -0.68 -9.93 -11.41
N THR A 28 -1.10 -10.44 -10.24
CA THR A 28 -0.16 -10.92 -9.22
C THR A 28 -0.43 -12.34 -8.77
N ASN A 29 0.60 -13.18 -8.82
CA ASN A 29 0.62 -14.43 -8.08
C ASN A 29 0.97 -14.10 -6.63
N VAL A 30 -0.03 -14.06 -5.74
CA VAL A 30 0.13 -13.58 -4.36
C VAL A 30 0.93 -14.58 -3.52
N LYS A 31 2.25 -14.59 -3.72
CA LYS A 31 3.19 -15.44 -2.99
C LYS A 31 4.06 -14.58 -2.10
N LYS A 32 4.02 -14.87 -0.80
CA LYS A 32 4.91 -14.25 0.17
C LYS A 32 6.35 -14.61 -0.17
N VAL A 33 7.21 -13.60 -0.24
CA VAL A 33 8.67 -13.76 -0.28
C VAL A 33 9.28 -13.19 1.00
N SER A 34 10.41 -13.74 1.41
CA SER A 34 11.16 -13.27 2.57
C SER A 34 12.66 -13.25 2.25
N ASN A 35 13.25 -12.05 2.30
CA ASN A 35 14.69 -11.83 2.24
C ASN A 35 15.06 -10.64 3.15
N GLY A 36 14.84 -10.83 4.46
CA GLY A 36 14.98 -9.78 5.48
C GLY A 36 13.70 -8.99 5.77
N VAL A 37 12.83 -8.81 4.77
CA VAL A 37 11.48 -8.24 4.93
C VAL A 37 10.46 -9.16 4.25
N ASN A 38 9.38 -9.50 4.97
CA ASN A 38 8.26 -10.23 4.38
C ASN A 38 7.47 -9.28 3.47
N GLY A 39 7.18 -9.73 2.25
CA GLY A 39 6.48 -8.92 1.25
C GLY A 39 5.96 -9.76 0.10
N ILE A 40 5.43 -9.09 -0.91
CA ILE A 40 5.10 -9.69 -2.20
C ILE A 40 5.70 -8.90 -3.34
N TRP A 41 6.01 -9.60 -4.42
CA TRP A 41 6.32 -8.99 -5.70
C TRP A 41 5.06 -8.91 -6.53
N PHE A 42 4.67 -7.69 -6.89
CA PHE A 42 3.73 -7.46 -7.98
C PHE A 42 4.51 -7.52 -9.29
N LEU A 43 3.98 -8.23 -10.29
CA LEU A 43 4.69 -8.64 -11.51
C LEU A 43 5.78 -9.70 -11.20
N ASN A 44 7.06 -9.34 -11.17
CA ASN A 44 8.17 -10.26 -10.84
C ASN A 44 9.31 -9.52 -10.11
N ALA A 45 10.33 -10.26 -9.64
CA ALA A 45 11.42 -9.69 -8.85
C ALA A 45 12.38 -8.76 -9.63
N THR A 46 12.38 -8.81 -10.96
CA THR A 46 13.33 -8.08 -11.81
C THR A 46 12.75 -6.77 -12.35
N THR A 47 11.47 -6.76 -12.72
CA THR A 47 10.79 -5.59 -13.32
C THR A 47 9.57 -5.12 -12.53
N GLY A 48 9.27 -5.81 -11.44
CA GLY A 48 8.11 -5.54 -10.63
C GLY A 48 8.37 -4.59 -9.47
N ILE A 49 7.36 -4.49 -8.64
CA ILE A 49 7.38 -3.65 -7.45
C ILE A 49 7.17 -4.54 -6.23
N PHE A 50 8.13 -4.49 -5.31
CA PHE A 50 8.01 -5.12 -4.01
C PHE A 50 7.11 -4.27 -3.11
N LEU A 51 6.21 -4.94 -2.40
CA LEU A 51 5.40 -4.34 -1.34
C LEU A 51 5.59 -5.12 -0.04
N PRO A 52 6.15 -4.50 1.01
CA PRO A 52 6.25 -5.10 2.34
C PRO A 52 4.87 -5.47 2.92
N LEU A 53 4.81 -6.57 3.65
CA LEU A 53 3.71 -6.90 4.56
C LEU A 53 3.94 -6.13 5.86
N GLY A 54 3.80 -4.81 5.79
CA GLY A 54 4.15 -3.90 6.88
C GLY A 54 3.26 -3.99 8.13
N GLY A 55 2.15 -4.73 8.07
CA GLY A 55 1.10 -4.66 9.08
C GLY A 55 0.45 -3.28 9.09
N TRP A 56 -0.19 -2.94 10.20
CA TRP A 56 -0.75 -1.60 10.42
C TRP A 56 -0.79 -1.23 11.89
N ARG A 57 -1.22 0.00 12.15
CA ARG A 57 -1.76 0.36 13.46
C ARG A 57 -3.22 0.75 13.30
N ASN A 58 -3.99 0.59 14.38
CA ASN A 58 -5.38 1.05 14.40
C ASN A 58 -5.40 2.58 14.53
N ASN A 59 -5.95 3.12 15.62
CA ASN A 59 -6.00 4.57 15.87
C ASN A 59 -5.01 4.98 16.98
N SER A 60 -3.82 4.39 17.00
CA SER A 60 -2.80 4.56 18.03
C SER A 60 -1.56 5.25 17.45
N SER A 61 -0.96 6.17 18.20
CA SER A 61 0.27 6.88 17.78
C SER A 61 1.50 5.98 17.87
N GLY A 62 2.41 6.06 16.90
CA GLY A 62 3.67 5.29 16.89
C GLY A 62 4.24 5.14 15.49
N THR A 63 5.41 4.49 15.39
CA THR A 63 6.15 4.32 14.13
C THR A 63 6.21 2.87 13.63
N ALA A 64 5.93 1.89 14.50
CA ALA A 64 5.91 0.47 14.16
C ALA A 64 4.48 -0.09 14.18
N ALA A 65 4.17 -1.04 13.29
CA ALA A 65 2.90 -1.75 13.30
C ALA A 65 2.72 -2.54 14.60
N ASP A 66 1.52 -2.47 15.18
CA ASP A 66 1.09 -3.30 16.31
C ASP A 66 0.13 -4.43 15.87
N GLU A 67 -0.38 -4.35 14.63
CA GLU A 67 -1.27 -5.34 14.04
C GLU A 67 -0.57 -6.07 12.87
N TRP A 68 -0.37 -7.38 13.04
CA TRP A 68 0.06 -8.34 12.01
C TRP A 68 1.30 -7.96 11.16
N PRO A 69 2.39 -7.46 11.76
CA PRO A 69 3.61 -7.16 11.02
C PRO A 69 4.18 -8.43 10.37
N GLY A 70 4.56 -8.33 9.10
CA GLY A 70 5.12 -9.43 8.33
C GLY A 70 4.10 -10.44 7.78
N THR A 71 2.81 -10.23 8.05
CA THR A 71 1.70 -11.12 7.64
C THR A 71 0.79 -10.47 6.61
N TYR A 72 0.43 -9.21 6.81
CA TYR A 72 -0.49 -8.47 5.94
C TYR A 72 0.12 -7.15 5.47
N GLY A 73 -0.28 -6.70 4.28
CA GLY A 73 0.13 -5.42 3.71
C GLY A 73 -1.09 -4.59 3.33
N ASN A 74 -1.28 -3.45 3.98
CA ASN A 74 -2.41 -2.57 3.69
C ASN A 74 -1.91 -1.21 3.25
N TYR A 75 -2.40 -0.74 2.10
CA TYR A 75 -1.95 0.51 1.49
C TYR A 75 -3.14 1.34 1.02
N PHE A 76 -3.18 2.61 1.43
CA PHE A 76 -4.24 3.53 1.03
C PHE A 76 -4.21 3.82 -0.48
N THR A 77 -5.41 3.99 -1.04
CA THR A 77 -5.64 4.64 -2.34
C THR A 77 -5.98 6.12 -2.10
N ASP A 78 -6.06 6.89 -3.18
CA ASP A 78 -6.45 8.31 -3.14
C ASP A 78 -7.97 8.53 -3.06
N GLU A 79 -8.78 7.47 -3.07
CA GLU A 79 -10.22 7.55 -3.20
C GLU A 79 -10.93 7.48 -1.85
N SER A 80 -11.71 8.52 -1.58
CA SER A 80 -12.62 8.62 -0.44
C SER A 80 -13.99 8.08 -0.81
N ILE A 81 -14.57 7.24 0.05
CA ILE A 81 -15.95 6.75 -0.12
C ILE A 81 -16.92 7.76 0.50
N ASN A 82 -16.64 8.15 1.74
CA ASN A 82 -17.44 9.11 2.50
C ASN A 82 -16.53 9.84 3.52
N THR A 83 -17.09 10.53 4.51
CA THR A 83 -16.29 11.24 5.52
C THR A 83 -15.43 10.33 6.38
N ASN A 84 -15.85 9.08 6.60
CA ASN A 84 -15.23 8.11 7.49
C ASN A 84 -14.44 7.01 6.77
N ASP A 85 -14.81 6.67 5.53
CA ASP A 85 -14.29 5.51 4.81
C ASP A 85 -13.57 5.88 3.50
N CYS A 86 -12.62 5.03 3.11
CA CYS A 86 -11.82 5.13 1.91
C CYS A 86 -11.48 3.73 1.38
N TYR A 87 -10.76 3.65 0.25
CA TYR A 87 -10.28 2.38 -0.28
C TYR A 87 -8.81 2.13 0.05
N ARG A 88 -8.48 0.86 0.29
CA ARG A 88 -7.11 0.35 0.41
C ARG A 88 -6.93 -0.88 -0.45
N ILE A 89 -5.70 -1.17 -0.87
CA ILE A 89 -5.35 -2.54 -1.27
C ILE A 89 -5.00 -3.35 -0.02
N ASP A 90 -5.61 -4.52 0.10
CA ASP A 90 -5.42 -5.50 1.16
C ASP A 90 -4.67 -6.71 0.62
N ILE A 91 -3.44 -6.87 1.09
CA ILE A 91 -2.52 -7.92 0.68
C ILE A 91 -2.45 -8.98 1.78
N SER A 92 -3.02 -10.14 1.48
CA SER A 92 -3.16 -11.28 2.37
C SER A 92 -2.70 -12.56 1.68
N PRO A 93 -1.38 -12.83 1.62
CA PRO A 93 -0.85 -13.96 0.87
C PRO A 93 -1.26 -15.32 1.43
N GLY A 94 -1.52 -15.42 2.74
CA GLY A 94 -2.08 -16.64 3.36
C GLY A 94 -3.49 -16.96 2.88
N GLU A 95 -4.20 -15.97 2.36
CA GLU A 95 -5.54 -16.08 1.76
C GLU A 95 -5.49 -16.05 0.23
N GLY A 96 -4.29 -15.97 -0.37
CA GLY A 96 -4.10 -15.85 -1.81
C GLY A 96 -4.65 -14.56 -2.41
N LYS A 97 -4.76 -13.49 -1.60
CA LYS A 97 -5.54 -12.29 -1.92
C LYS A 97 -4.67 -11.03 -2.00
N ALA A 98 -4.92 -10.22 -3.02
CA ALA A 98 -4.44 -8.85 -3.17
C ALA A 98 -5.51 -8.04 -3.91
N ASP A 99 -6.49 -7.52 -3.17
CA ASP A 99 -7.66 -6.83 -3.74
C ASP A 99 -7.88 -5.46 -3.11
N VAL A 100 -8.73 -4.66 -3.74
CA VAL A 100 -9.09 -3.34 -3.21
C VAL A 100 -10.44 -3.44 -2.50
N ASN A 101 -10.47 -3.03 -1.24
CA ASN A 101 -11.68 -3.04 -0.41
C ASN A 101 -11.77 -1.79 0.48
N SER A 102 -12.92 -1.59 1.11
CA SER A 102 -13.21 -0.40 1.91
C SER A 102 -12.60 -0.50 3.32
N THR A 103 -12.25 0.65 3.87
CA THR A 103 -11.68 0.75 5.21
C THR A 103 -11.93 2.10 5.87
N PRO A 104 -11.96 2.17 7.22
CA PRO A 104 -11.99 3.45 7.91
C PRO A 104 -10.72 4.27 7.67
N LYS A 105 -10.87 5.58 7.44
CA LYS A 105 -9.76 6.54 7.28
C LYS A 105 -8.87 6.70 8.52
N ARG A 106 -9.40 6.35 9.69
CA ARG A 106 -8.68 6.43 10.98
C ARG A 106 -7.58 5.39 11.15
N MET A 107 -7.48 4.42 10.24
CA MET A 107 -6.46 3.37 10.31
C MET A 107 -5.10 3.94 9.91
N ALA A 108 -4.03 3.45 10.52
CA ALA A 108 -2.67 3.82 10.18
C ALA A 108 -2.05 2.72 9.31
N TYR A 109 -2.40 2.75 8.02
CA TYR A 109 -1.84 1.88 6.99
C TYR A 109 -0.56 2.43 6.36
N THR A 110 0.13 1.56 5.62
CA THR A 110 1.33 1.96 4.89
C THR A 110 0.94 2.88 3.73
N THR A 111 1.80 3.84 3.41
CA THR A 111 1.61 4.71 2.23
C THR A 111 2.63 4.35 1.16
N ARG A 112 2.17 4.15 -0.08
CA ARG A 112 3.03 4.11 -1.25
C ARG A 112 2.64 5.23 -2.20
N CYS A 113 3.56 6.13 -2.49
CA CYS A 113 3.34 7.16 -3.50
C CYS A 113 3.62 6.61 -4.89
N VAL A 114 2.89 7.14 -5.87
CA VAL A 114 3.15 6.97 -7.30
C VAL A 114 3.41 8.34 -7.94
N LYS A 115 4.03 8.35 -9.12
CA LYS A 115 4.39 9.57 -9.83
C LYS A 115 3.68 9.64 -11.18
N GLY A 116 3.26 10.84 -11.57
CA GLY A 116 2.63 11.12 -12.86
C GLY A 116 1.11 11.28 -12.77
N PRO A 117 0.43 11.49 -13.92
CA PRO A 117 -1.02 11.69 -13.96
C PRO A 117 -1.77 10.45 -13.49
N LYS A 118 -3.02 10.63 -13.05
CA LYS A 118 -3.91 9.53 -12.64
C LYS A 118 -4.33 8.70 -13.86
N LEU A 119 -4.35 7.38 -13.72
CA LEU A 119 -4.74 6.40 -14.75
C LEU A 119 -6.08 5.71 -14.48
#